data_AF-A0A1M6QQT2-F1
#
_entry.id   AF-A0A1M6QQT2-F1
#
_cell.length_a   1.000
_cell.length_b   1.000
_cell.length_c   1.000
_cell.angle_alpha   90.00
_cell.angle_beta   90.00
_cell.angle_gamma   90.00
#
_symmetry.space_group_name_H-M   'P 1'
#
loop_
_entity.id
_entity.type
_entity.pdbx_description
1 polymer ?
#
loop_
_entity_poly.entity_id
_entity_poly.type
_entity_poly.pdbx_seq_one_letter_code
_entity_poly.pdbx_strand_id
1 'polypeptide(L)'
;MWFKHQKCPDCGKRHPDVPLSFGSNCPWEDYAPAEEFDDLVDLTDDLCVIGDEIFLIRGHIELPIHGQDEPFIFSVWSSLSEQSFAHVTARWNETKRAQDPPYFGWLCTSIPIYPETMHLKLSVQSCAPGLTPLFTVEPTDHPLAIDQHLGISVKRWHKIASQLLKQK
;
A
#
# COMPACT_ATOMS: atom_id res chain seq x y z
N MET A 1 5.29 -5.27 28.21
CA MET A 1 6.57 -6.03 28.31
C MET A 1 6.51 -7.01 27.15
N TRP A 2 7.33 -6.98 26.09
CA TRP A 2 8.79 -6.91 26.02
C TRP A 2 9.22 -6.35 24.65
N PHE A 3 9.96 -5.25 24.58
CA PHE A 3 10.78 -4.91 23.41
C PHE A 3 12.22 -4.71 23.90
N LYS A 4 13.00 -5.81 23.90
CA LYS A 4 14.44 -5.76 24.16
C LYS A 4 15.11 -5.20 22.91
N HIS A 5 15.53 -3.94 23.03
CA HIS A 5 16.25 -3.17 22.05
C HIS A 5 17.59 -3.84 21.70
N GLN A 6 17.64 -4.63 20.63
CA GLN A 6 18.91 -5.20 20.16
C GLN A 6 19.64 -4.21 19.24
N LYS A 7 20.95 -4.08 19.47
CA LYS A 7 21.86 -3.29 18.64
C LYS A 7 21.96 -3.94 17.26
N CYS A 8 21.95 -3.12 16.21
CA CYS A 8 22.18 -3.60 14.85
C CYS A 8 23.58 -4.25 14.74
N PRO A 9 23.71 -5.50 14.22
CA PRO A 9 24.99 -6.18 14.05
C PRO A 9 25.94 -5.46 13.09
N ASP A 10 25.40 -4.67 12.14
CA ASP A 10 26.18 -4.00 11.08
C ASP A 10 26.80 -2.67 11.54
N CYS A 11 26.16 -1.96 12.49
CA CYS A 11 26.59 -0.61 12.88
C CYS A 11 26.77 -0.39 14.40
N GLY A 12 26.36 -1.35 15.23
CA GLY A 12 26.53 -1.30 16.70
C GLY A 12 25.67 -0.26 17.43
N LYS A 13 24.82 0.50 16.72
CA LYS A 13 23.95 1.53 17.28
C LYS A 13 22.53 1.00 17.54
N ARG A 14 21.84 1.62 18.49
CA ARG A 14 20.37 1.50 18.64
C ARG A 14 19.74 2.43 17.63
N HIS A 15 18.86 1.90 16.79
CA HIS A 15 18.04 2.74 15.93
C HIS A 15 16.79 3.13 16.74
N PRO A 16 16.40 4.42 16.78
CA PRO A 16 15.06 4.79 17.24
C PRO A 16 14.01 4.08 16.38
N ASP A 17 12.80 3.89 16.91
CA ASP A 17 11.70 3.17 16.25
C ASP A 17 11.45 3.75 14.85
N VAL A 18 12.07 3.15 13.83
CA VAL A 18 11.88 3.50 12.44
C VAL A 18 10.47 3.04 12.08
N PRO A 19 9.60 3.87 11.48
CA PRO A 19 8.26 3.43 11.12
C PRO A 19 8.31 2.25 10.15
N LEU A 20 7.49 1.23 10.44
CA LEU A 20 7.28 0.10 9.55
C LEU A 20 6.18 0.37 8.51
N SER A 21 5.44 1.47 8.62
CA SER A 21 4.34 1.76 7.70
C SER A 21 4.34 3.22 7.26
N PHE A 22 4.16 3.45 5.96
CA PHE A 22 3.95 4.76 5.36
C PHE A 22 2.69 4.74 4.51
N GLY A 23 1.76 5.63 4.81
CA GLY A 23 0.52 5.79 4.04
C GLY A 23 0.53 7.03 3.16
N SER A 24 -0.22 6.96 2.06
CA SER A 24 -0.60 8.09 1.22
C SER A 24 -2.09 8.41 1.38
N ASN A 25 -2.44 9.68 1.21
CA ASN A 25 -3.84 10.09 1.05
C ASN A 25 -4.41 9.51 -0.25
N CYS A 26 -5.74 9.41 -0.32
CA CYS A 26 -6.44 9.09 -1.57
C CYS A 26 -6.08 10.13 -2.63
N PRO A 27 -5.71 9.73 -3.87
CA PRO A 27 -5.31 10.64 -4.93
C PRO A 27 -6.52 11.29 -5.63
N TRP A 28 -7.55 11.71 -4.90
CA TRP A 28 -8.78 12.24 -5.51
C TRP A 28 -8.55 13.57 -6.25
N GLU A 29 -7.55 14.34 -5.80
CA GLU A 29 -7.15 15.63 -6.38
C GLU A 29 -6.65 15.51 -7.83
N ASP A 30 -6.24 14.30 -8.25
CA ASP A 30 -5.85 14.02 -9.64
C ASP A 30 -7.06 13.91 -10.59
N TYR A 31 -8.28 13.78 -10.04
CA TYR A 31 -9.49 13.47 -10.80
C TYR A 31 -10.60 14.52 -10.65
N ALA A 32 -10.65 15.25 -9.54
CA ALA A 32 -11.68 16.25 -9.27
C ALA A 32 -11.08 17.54 -8.69
N PRO A 33 -11.60 18.72 -9.08
CA PRO A 33 -11.22 19.98 -8.43
C PRO A 33 -11.73 20.00 -6.98
N ALA A 34 -11.01 20.69 -6.10
CA ALA A 34 -11.30 20.71 -4.67
C ALA A 34 -12.70 21.29 -4.35
N GLU A 35 -13.18 22.21 -5.19
CA GLU A 35 -14.50 22.84 -5.06
C GLU A 35 -15.66 21.87 -5.31
N GLU A 36 -15.42 20.76 -6.03
CA GLU A 36 -16.43 19.76 -6.37
C GLU A 36 -16.29 18.49 -5.51
N PHE A 37 -15.44 18.51 -4.47
CA PHE A 37 -15.17 17.34 -3.62
C PHE A 37 -16.46 16.76 -3.03
N ASP A 38 -17.30 17.57 -2.39
CA ASP A 38 -18.53 17.12 -1.73
C ASP A 38 -19.60 16.60 -2.73
N ASP A 39 -19.50 17.00 -4.00
CA ASP A 39 -20.45 16.63 -5.04
C ASP A 39 -20.00 15.40 -5.84
N LEU A 40 -18.69 15.18 -5.98
CA LEU A 40 -18.11 14.14 -6.84
C LEU A 40 -17.39 13.02 -6.09
N VAL A 41 -16.93 13.24 -4.85
CA VAL A 41 -16.01 12.33 -4.16
C VAL A 41 -16.68 11.68 -2.95
N ASP A 42 -16.98 10.38 -3.07
CA ASP A 42 -17.38 9.54 -1.96
C ASP A 42 -16.15 8.83 -1.37
N LEU A 43 -15.52 9.44 -0.37
CA LEU A 43 -14.31 8.93 0.28
C LEU A 43 -14.59 8.32 1.67
N THR A 44 -14.03 7.13 1.88
CA THR A 44 -13.92 6.45 3.17
C THR A 44 -12.45 6.15 3.48
N ASP A 45 -12.18 5.51 4.63
CA ASP A 45 -10.82 5.09 4.99
C ASP A 45 -10.21 4.08 4.00
N ASP A 46 -11.01 3.29 3.30
CA ASP A 46 -10.54 2.18 2.44
C ASP A 46 -11.01 2.26 0.99
N LEU A 47 -12.02 3.07 0.68
CA LEU A 47 -12.69 3.14 -0.61
C LEU A 47 -12.88 4.59 -1.02
N CYS A 48 -12.75 4.86 -2.31
CA CYS A 48 -13.06 6.15 -2.91
C CYS A 48 -13.78 5.95 -4.25
N VAL A 49 -14.89 6.64 -4.45
CA VAL A 49 -15.57 6.74 -5.75
C VAL A 49 -15.54 8.21 -6.17
N ILE A 50 -15.15 8.47 -7.41
CA ILE A 50 -15.07 9.84 -7.96
C ILE A 50 -15.89 9.91 -9.24
N GLY A 51 -16.93 10.73 -9.22
CA GLY A 51 -17.81 11.01 -10.36
C GLY A 51 -18.49 9.77 -10.95
N ASP A 52 -18.74 8.73 -10.14
CA ASP A 52 -19.26 7.41 -10.58
C ASP A 52 -18.44 6.70 -11.67
N GLU A 53 -17.20 7.13 -11.92
CA GLU A 53 -16.35 6.62 -13.01
C GLU A 53 -15.02 6.07 -12.51
N ILE A 54 -14.45 6.66 -11.46
CA ILE A 54 -13.16 6.26 -10.89
C ILE A 54 -13.37 5.56 -9.56
N PHE A 55 -12.88 4.33 -9.46
CA PHE A 55 -13.08 3.46 -8.31
C PHE A 55 -11.74 3.07 -7.70
N LEU A 56 -11.44 3.59 -6.51
CA LEU A 56 -10.17 3.37 -5.83
C LEU A 56 -10.36 2.58 -4.54
N ILE A 57 -9.43 1.67 -4.27
CA ILE A 57 -9.35 0.90 -3.04
C ILE A 57 -7.98 1.08 -2.39
N ARG A 58 -7.96 1.27 -1.08
CA ARG A 58 -6.72 1.29 -0.28
C ARG A 58 -6.26 -0.13 -0.01
N GLY A 59 -4.95 -0.34 -0.07
CA GLY A 59 -4.32 -1.61 0.27
C GLY A 59 -2.87 -1.46 0.68
N HIS A 60 -2.27 -2.57 1.07
CA HIS A 60 -0.90 -2.64 1.56
C HIS A 60 0.00 -3.37 0.57
N ILE A 61 1.09 -2.73 0.18
CA ILE A 61 2.25 -3.40 -0.41
C ILE A 61 3.21 -3.69 0.73
N GLU A 62 3.42 -4.97 1.03
CA GLU A 62 4.32 -5.42 2.09
C GLU A 62 5.67 -5.85 1.50
N LEU A 63 6.76 -5.30 2.04
CA LEU A 63 8.12 -5.67 1.71
C LEU A 63 8.71 -6.45 2.89
N PRO A 64 8.98 -7.76 2.74
CA PRO A 64 9.61 -8.55 3.80
C PRO A 64 10.95 -7.93 4.21
N ILE A 65 11.22 -7.82 5.51
CA ILE A 65 12.52 -7.36 6.01
C ILE A 65 13.33 -8.58 6.45
N HIS A 66 14.52 -8.75 5.91
CA HIS A 66 15.36 -9.91 6.25
C HIS A 66 15.69 -9.93 7.75
N GLY A 67 15.34 -11.04 8.41
CA GLY A 67 15.60 -11.24 9.84
C GLY A 67 14.66 -10.50 10.79
N GLN A 68 13.50 -10.04 10.32
CA GLN A 68 12.42 -9.49 11.12
C GLN A 68 11.12 -10.27 10.85
N ASP A 69 10.21 -10.27 11.82
CA ASP A 69 8.90 -10.90 11.65
C ASP A 69 7.92 -9.95 10.96
N GLU A 70 8.00 -8.65 11.24
CA GLU A 70 7.15 -7.63 10.63
C GLU A 70 7.71 -7.10 9.29
N PRO A 71 6.86 -6.95 8.25
CA PRO A 71 7.26 -6.35 6.98
C PRO A 71 7.30 -4.82 7.06
N PHE A 72 7.96 -4.22 6.08
CA PHE A 72 7.83 -2.79 5.78
C PHE A 72 6.64 -2.55 4.84
N ILE A 73 5.75 -1.63 5.17
CA ILE A 73 4.43 -1.48 4.56
C ILE A 73 4.31 -0.13 3.87
N PHE A 74 3.85 -0.16 2.61
CA PHE A 74 3.28 1.00 1.93
C PHE A 74 1.76 0.87 1.90
N SER A 75 1.05 1.79 2.55
CA SER A 75 -0.40 1.91 2.44
C SER A 75 -0.75 2.85 1.29
N VAL A 76 -1.22 2.27 0.19
CA VAL A 76 -1.34 2.89 -1.13
C VAL A 76 -2.74 2.66 -1.71
N TRP A 77 -3.04 3.33 -2.82
CA TRP A 77 -4.33 3.24 -3.50
C TRP A 77 -4.19 2.53 -4.85
N SER A 78 -5.18 1.73 -5.21
CA SER A 78 -5.28 1.10 -6.53
C SER A 78 -6.62 1.41 -7.17
N SER A 79 -6.63 1.69 -8.47
CA SER A 79 -7.87 1.71 -9.24
C SER A 79 -8.33 0.30 -9.62
N LEU A 80 -9.63 0.08 -9.56
CA LEU A 80 -10.30 -1.13 -10.02
C LEU A 80 -11.26 -0.79 -11.17
N SER A 81 -11.64 -1.80 -11.95
CA SER A 81 -12.81 -1.66 -12.81
C SER A 81 -14.07 -1.53 -11.96
N GLU A 82 -15.10 -0.85 -12.48
CA GLU A 82 -16.43 -0.75 -11.84
C GLU A 82 -16.94 -2.13 -11.39
N GLN A 83 -16.87 -3.13 -12.27
CA GLN A 83 -17.30 -4.50 -11.95
C GLN A 83 -16.53 -5.10 -10.76
N SER A 84 -15.21 -4.92 -10.72
CA SER A 84 -14.37 -5.43 -9.63
C SER A 84 -14.66 -4.70 -8.33
N PHE A 85 -14.85 -3.38 -8.40
CA PHE A 85 -15.18 -2.54 -7.26
C PHE A 85 -16.57 -2.87 -6.69
N ALA A 86 -17.58 -3.03 -7.55
CA ALA A 86 -18.91 -3.47 -7.15
C ALA A 86 -18.87 -4.85 -6.47
N HIS A 87 -18.05 -5.77 -6.99
CA HIS A 87 -17.90 -7.09 -6.39
C HIS A 87 -17.22 -7.04 -5.02
N VAL A 88 -16.11 -6.29 -4.86
CA VAL A 88 -15.39 -6.20 -3.58
C VAL A 88 -16.22 -5.49 -2.51
N THR A 89 -16.99 -4.46 -2.88
CA THR A 89 -17.86 -3.71 -1.95
C THR A 89 -19.07 -4.52 -1.52
N ALA A 90 -19.72 -5.23 -2.44
CA ALA A 90 -20.84 -6.12 -2.11
C ALA A 90 -20.46 -7.22 -1.10
N ARG A 91 -19.18 -7.59 -1.05
CA ARG A 91 -18.63 -8.64 -0.18
C ARG A 91 -17.82 -8.10 0.98
N TRP A 92 -17.86 -6.79 1.25
CA TRP A 92 -16.95 -6.14 2.21
C TRP A 92 -16.99 -6.78 3.61
N ASN A 93 -18.17 -7.14 4.09
CA ASN A 93 -18.38 -7.75 5.41
C ASN A 93 -18.49 -9.29 5.37
N GLU A 94 -18.31 -9.90 4.20
CA GLU A 94 -18.41 -11.35 4.04
C GLU A 94 -17.20 -12.04 4.64
N THR A 95 -17.44 -13.02 5.52
CA THR A 95 -16.37 -13.78 6.20
C THR A 95 -15.43 -14.50 5.23
N LYS A 96 -15.92 -14.84 4.03
CA LYS A 96 -15.18 -15.56 2.99
C LYS A 96 -14.60 -14.66 1.90
N ARG A 97 -14.67 -13.32 2.01
CA ARG A 97 -14.13 -12.41 0.97
C ARG A 97 -12.63 -12.62 0.68
N ALA A 98 -11.89 -13.14 1.64
CA ALA A 98 -10.47 -13.49 1.45
C ALA A 98 -10.24 -14.66 0.48
N GLN A 99 -11.28 -15.43 0.16
CA GLN A 99 -11.24 -16.55 -0.78
C GLN A 99 -11.56 -16.12 -2.21
N ASP A 100 -11.98 -14.87 -2.42
CA ASP A 100 -12.24 -14.35 -3.75
C ASP A 100 -10.91 -14.30 -4.52
N PRO A 101 -10.92 -14.60 -5.84
CA PRO A 101 -9.76 -14.39 -6.69
C PRO A 101 -9.28 -12.94 -6.59
N PRO A 102 -7.98 -12.69 -6.69
CA PRO A 102 -7.48 -11.33 -6.65
C PRO A 102 -7.98 -10.54 -7.86
N TYR A 103 -8.29 -9.27 -7.63
CA TYR A 103 -8.70 -8.34 -8.67
C TYR A 103 -7.47 -7.78 -9.38
N PHE A 104 -7.60 -7.50 -10.66
CA PHE A 104 -6.63 -6.68 -11.34
C PHE A 104 -6.83 -5.21 -10.96
N GLY A 105 -5.74 -4.49 -10.69
CA GLY A 105 -5.77 -3.06 -10.45
C GLY A 105 -4.52 -2.33 -10.94
N TRP A 106 -4.58 -1.00 -10.99
CA TRP A 106 -3.44 -0.14 -11.28
C TRP A 106 -3.05 0.63 -10.03
N LEU A 107 -1.75 0.74 -9.74
CA LEU A 107 -1.26 1.54 -8.63
C LEU A 107 -1.51 3.03 -8.91
N CYS A 108 -2.19 3.71 -8.00
CA CYS A 108 -2.52 5.14 -8.06
C CYS A 108 -1.80 5.92 -6.95
N THR A 109 -0.61 5.47 -6.56
CA THR A 109 0.19 6.17 -5.54
C THR A 109 1.64 6.24 -5.97
N SER A 110 2.17 7.46 -6.01
CA SER A 110 3.60 7.69 -6.19
C SER A 110 4.36 7.32 -4.92
N ILE A 111 5.40 6.51 -5.05
CA ILE A 111 6.32 6.13 -3.97
C ILE A 111 7.71 6.70 -4.29
N PRO A 112 8.07 7.91 -3.81
CA PRO A 112 9.19 8.70 -4.32
C PRO A 112 10.59 8.06 -4.25
N ILE A 113 10.76 7.00 -3.47
CA ILE A 113 12.05 6.29 -3.33
C ILE A 113 12.29 5.26 -4.45
N TYR A 114 11.25 4.93 -5.20
CA TYR A 114 11.31 4.09 -6.40
C TYR A 114 11.27 4.95 -7.66
N PRO A 115 11.62 4.38 -8.84
CA PRO A 115 11.21 4.94 -10.13
C PRO A 115 9.68 5.11 -10.20
N GLU A 116 9.19 5.66 -11.31
CA GLU A 116 7.76 5.89 -11.51
C GLU A 116 6.92 4.65 -11.13
N THR A 117 5.99 4.86 -10.21
CA THR A 117 5.16 3.81 -9.59
C THR A 117 3.70 3.92 -9.99
N MET A 118 3.28 5.08 -10.51
CA MET A 118 1.94 5.23 -11.06
C MET A 118 1.72 4.23 -12.19
N HIS A 119 0.54 3.62 -12.18
CA HIS A 119 0.10 2.63 -13.16
C HIS A 119 0.96 1.35 -13.24
N LEU A 120 1.69 1.00 -12.17
CA LEU A 120 2.15 -0.38 -12.02
C LEU A 120 0.94 -1.31 -11.87
N LYS A 121 0.98 -2.45 -12.56
CA LYS A 121 -0.06 -3.46 -12.45
C LYS A 121 -0.02 -4.13 -11.07
N LEU A 122 -1.18 -4.29 -10.48
CA LEU A 122 -1.37 -4.93 -9.18
C LEU A 122 -2.32 -6.11 -9.27
N SER A 123 -2.03 -7.12 -8.46
CA SER A 123 -2.98 -8.13 -8.02
C SER A 123 -3.49 -7.71 -6.63
N VAL A 124 -4.77 -7.40 -6.53
CA VAL A 124 -5.44 -6.88 -5.33
C VAL A 124 -6.18 -8.01 -4.63
N GLN A 125 -5.62 -8.51 -3.54
CA GLN A 125 -6.18 -9.60 -2.76
C GLN A 125 -6.95 -9.05 -1.56
N SER A 126 -8.25 -9.34 -1.49
CA SER A 126 -9.03 -9.08 -0.26
C SER A 126 -8.55 -9.97 0.89
N CYS A 127 -8.63 -9.43 2.10
CA CYS A 127 -8.36 -10.14 3.34
C CYS A 127 -9.65 -10.31 4.15
N ALA A 128 -9.58 -11.01 5.30
CA ALA A 128 -10.74 -11.17 6.17
C ALA A 128 -11.30 -9.80 6.61
N PRO A 129 -12.61 -9.69 6.90
CA PRO A 129 -13.19 -8.43 7.34
C PRO A 129 -12.41 -7.78 8.50
N GLY A 130 -12.16 -6.47 8.38
CA GLY A 130 -11.34 -5.70 9.32
C GLY A 130 -9.83 -5.71 9.01
N LEU A 131 -9.37 -6.50 8.03
CA LEU A 131 -8.00 -6.45 7.53
C LEU A 131 -7.94 -5.69 6.19
N THR A 132 -6.89 -4.89 6.04
CA THR A 132 -6.60 -4.16 4.80
C THR A 132 -6.27 -5.15 3.67
N PRO A 133 -6.75 -4.94 2.43
CA PRO A 133 -6.33 -5.71 1.27
C PRO A 133 -4.81 -5.71 1.06
N LEU A 134 -4.27 -6.81 0.53
CA LEU A 134 -2.86 -6.93 0.15
C LEU A 134 -2.69 -6.77 -1.35
N PHE A 135 -1.71 -5.96 -1.75
CA PHE A 135 -1.39 -5.68 -3.14
C PHE A 135 -0.07 -6.34 -3.51
N THR A 136 -0.09 -7.14 -4.58
CA THR A 136 1.12 -7.71 -5.19
C THR A 136 1.39 -7.00 -6.51
N VAL A 137 2.56 -6.39 -6.64
CA VAL A 137 3.01 -5.76 -7.88
C VAL A 137 3.35 -6.84 -8.90
N GLU A 138 2.98 -6.63 -10.17
CA GLU A 138 3.34 -7.56 -11.26
C GLU A 138 4.87 -7.80 -11.26
N PRO A 139 5.31 -9.07 -11.29
CA PRO A 139 6.73 -9.42 -11.20
C PRO A 139 7.47 -9.00 -12.47
N THR A 140 8.04 -7.81 -12.43
CA THR A 140 8.82 -7.15 -13.48
C THR A 140 10.19 -6.74 -12.93
N ASP A 141 11.05 -6.17 -13.77
CA ASP A 141 12.34 -5.61 -13.34
C ASP A 141 12.19 -4.29 -12.56
N HIS A 142 10.96 -3.84 -12.28
CA HIS A 142 10.74 -2.63 -11.49
C HIS A 142 11.25 -2.83 -10.05
N PRO A 143 12.04 -1.91 -9.48
CA PRO A 143 12.69 -2.13 -8.18
C PRO A 143 11.71 -2.34 -7.01
N LEU A 144 10.49 -1.80 -7.07
CA LEU A 144 9.43 -2.08 -6.09
C LEU A 144 8.99 -3.55 -6.14
N ALA A 145 8.82 -4.12 -7.34
CA ALA A 145 8.43 -5.51 -7.52
C ALA A 145 9.54 -6.46 -7.04
N ILE A 146 10.80 -6.12 -7.35
CA ILE A 146 11.97 -6.85 -6.88
C ILE A 146 12.04 -6.83 -5.34
N ASP A 147 11.91 -5.66 -4.72
CA ASP A 147 11.95 -5.52 -3.26
C ASP A 147 10.79 -6.26 -2.58
N GLN A 148 9.60 -6.26 -3.19
CA GLN A 148 8.44 -7.00 -2.65
C GLN A 148 8.69 -8.50 -2.69
N HIS A 149 9.24 -9.01 -3.80
CA HIS A 149 9.44 -10.44 -4.00
C HIS A 149 10.65 -10.99 -3.21
N LEU A 150 11.77 -10.26 -3.22
CA LEU A 150 13.03 -10.70 -2.60
C LEU A 150 13.18 -10.24 -1.15
N GLY A 151 12.37 -9.28 -0.72
CA GLY A 151 12.54 -8.59 0.54
C GLY A 151 13.71 -7.61 0.55
N ILE A 152 13.77 -6.81 1.60
CA ILE A 152 14.77 -5.76 1.80
C ILE A 152 15.60 -6.02 3.06
N SER A 153 16.87 -5.62 3.03
CA SER A 153 17.69 -5.62 4.24
C SER A 153 17.23 -4.54 5.21
N VAL A 154 17.52 -4.72 6.51
CA VAL A 154 17.30 -3.68 7.55
C VAL A 154 17.93 -2.34 7.16
N LYS A 155 19.13 -2.37 6.56
CA LYS A 155 19.82 -1.16 6.08
C LYS A 155 19.04 -0.45 4.96
N ARG A 156 18.45 -1.22 4.04
CA ARG A 156 17.61 -0.68 2.96
C ARG A 156 16.33 -0.09 3.53
N TRP A 157 15.64 -0.78 4.43
CA TRP A 157 14.47 -0.25 5.14
C TRP A 157 14.77 1.09 5.83
N HIS A 158 15.85 1.16 6.63
CA HIS A 158 16.25 2.41 7.30
C HIS A 158 16.52 3.55 6.32
N LYS A 159 17.15 3.25 5.17
CA LYS A 159 17.40 4.25 4.12
C LYS A 159 16.08 4.78 3.56
N ILE A 160 15.16 3.88 3.20
CA ILE A 160 13.85 4.23 2.64
C ILE A 160 13.07 5.10 3.63
N ALA A 161 12.91 4.63 4.87
CA ALA A 161 12.17 5.36 5.90
C ALA A 161 12.77 6.74 6.18
N SER A 162 14.10 6.84 6.25
CA SER A 162 14.78 8.13 6.44
C SER A 162 14.57 9.11 5.28
N GLN A 163 14.38 8.63 4.06
CA GLN A 163 14.11 9.47 2.89
C GLN A 163 12.65 9.93 2.88
N LEU A 164 11.71 9.06 3.25
CA LEU A 164 10.28 9.40 3.30
C LEU A 164 9.98 10.40 4.43
N LEU A 165 10.61 10.25 5.58
CA LEU A 165 10.45 11.19 6.71
C LEU A 165 10.96 12.62 6.42
N LYS A 166 11.85 12.79 5.44
CA LYS A 166 12.36 14.11 5.03
C LYS A 166 11.49 14.83 4.02
N GLN A 167 10.52 14.12 3.43
CA GLN A 167 9.62 14.64 2.39
C GLN A 167 8.27 15.12 2.94
N LYS A 168 8.01 14.86 4.24
CA LYS A 168 6.91 15.46 5.00
C LYS A 168 7.38 16.76 5.63
#